data_AF-A0A2Z2HUN7-F1
#
_entry.id   AF-A0A2Z2HUN7-F1
#
_cell.length_a   1.000
_cell.length_b   1.000
_cell.length_c   1.000
_cell.angle_alpha   90.00
_cell.angle_beta   90.00
_cell.angle_gamma   90.00
#
_symmetry.space_group_name_H-M   'P 1'
#
loop_
_entity.id
_entity.type
_entity.pdbx_description
1 polymer ?
#
loop_
_entity_poly.entity_id
_entity_poly.type
_entity_poly.pdbx_seq_one_letter_code
_entity_poly.pdbx_strand_id
1 'polypeptide(L)'
;MSWDHHDTPESLRTEAERYDRIVAALEDLLVEVRDDPVKDSRLEELFDQVTTANPNLWNTATAFIVVEGAEDGDSRTTGDDADEDDSTQPTATVTDVSKLAQGKWAPEIVDDCDAMVTLEIQRGLMPDDFTYQVGRELQDEIDDFRERAAKKRQEAAELEDSDGQDG
;
A
#
# COMPACT_ATOMS: atom_id res chain seq x y z
N MET A 1 -19.96 12.00 22.67
CA MET A 1 -18.63 12.02 22.04
C MET A 1 -18.87 11.75 20.58
N SER A 2 -19.12 12.81 19.81
CA SER A 2 -19.23 12.75 18.36
C SER A 2 -17.83 12.72 17.78
N TRP A 3 -17.46 11.59 17.19
CA TRP A 3 -16.29 11.48 16.34
C TRP A 3 -16.69 11.99 14.95
N ASP A 4 -17.04 13.27 14.85
CA ASP A 4 -17.17 13.94 13.55
C ASP A 4 -15.75 14.40 13.18
N HIS A 5 -14.99 13.51 12.53
CA HIS A 5 -14.05 13.99 11.53
C HIS A 5 -14.93 14.66 10.48
N HIS A 6 -15.13 15.97 10.59
CA HIS A 6 -15.67 16.72 9.47
C HIS A 6 -14.69 16.48 8.33
N ASP A 7 -15.10 15.66 7.35
CA ASP A 7 -14.43 15.55 6.06
C ASP A 7 -14.41 16.96 5.47
N THR A 8 -13.35 17.72 5.74
CA THR A 8 -13.13 19.00 5.10
C THR A 8 -12.55 18.74 3.71
N PRO A 9 -12.77 19.64 2.74
CA PRO A 9 -12.12 19.54 1.44
C PRO A 9 -10.59 19.37 1.54
N GLU A 10 -9.98 20.02 2.53
CA GLU A 10 -8.55 19.89 2.82
C GLU A 10 -8.18 18.48 3.31
N SER A 11 -8.94 17.91 4.25
CA SER A 11 -8.70 16.55 4.75
C SER A 11 -8.83 15.51 3.62
N LEU A 12 -9.84 15.65 2.78
CA LEU A 12 -10.09 14.74 1.65
C LEU A 12 -8.97 14.83 0.60
N ARG A 13 -8.43 16.03 0.34
CA ARG A 13 -7.26 16.21 -0.53
C ARG A 13 -6.02 15.53 0.05
N THR A 14 -5.76 15.72 1.34
CA THR A 14 -4.65 15.05 2.03
C THR A 14 -4.77 13.53 1.97
N GLU A 15 -5.98 12.98 2.14
CA GLU A 15 -6.24 11.55 1.97
C GLU A 15 -6.00 11.09 0.52
N ALA A 16 -6.44 11.87 -0.47
CA ALA A 16 -6.19 11.54 -1.87
C ALA A 16 -4.68 11.50 -2.18
N GLU A 17 -3.91 12.47 -1.67
CA GLU A 17 -2.45 12.49 -1.81
C GLU A 17 -1.80 11.30 -1.11
N ARG A 18 -2.30 10.89 0.06
CA ARG A 18 -1.84 9.66 0.72
C ARG A 18 -2.04 8.45 -0.20
N TYR A 19 -3.21 8.30 -0.81
CA TYR A 19 -3.47 7.22 -1.75
C TYR A 19 -2.56 7.28 -2.98
N ASP A 20 -2.29 8.46 -3.56
CA ASP A 20 -1.34 8.57 -4.68
C ASP A 20 0.08 8.15 -4.30
N ARG A 21 0.52 8.44 -3.07
CA ARG A 21 1.82 7.99 -2.57
C ARG A 21 1.88 6.47 -2.47
N ILE A 22 0.82 5.85 -1.94
CA ILE A 22 0.71 4.40 -1.88
C ILE A 22 0.79 3.81 -3.29
N VAL A 23 0.02 4.37 -4.23
CA VAL A 23 0.06 3.96 -5.64
C VAL A 23 1.46 4.03 -6.21
N ALA A 24 2.17 5.16 -6.03
CA ALA A 24 3.51 5.33 -6.54
C ALA A 24 4.50 4.29 -5.97
N ALA A 25 4.42 4.02 -4.67
CA ALA A 25 5.25 3.01 -4.01
C ALA A 25 4.94 1.59 -4.48
N LEU A 26 3.66 1.25 -4.68
CA LEU A 26 3.25 -0.05 -5.19
C LEU A 26 3.62 -0.23 -6.67
N GLU A 27 3.58 0.84 -7.47
CA GLU A 27 4.05 0.82 -8.87
C GLU A 27 5.56 0.56 -8.96
N ASP A 28 6.35 1.17 -8.08
CA ASP A 28 7.80 0.88 -7.96
C ASP A 28 8.04 -0.60 -7.60
N LEU A 29 7.34 -1.09 -6.57
CA LEU A 29 7.41 -2.50 -6.17
C LEU A 29 6.99 -3.44 -7.31
N LEU A 30 5.97 -3.07 -8.08
CA LEU A 30 5.51 -3.85 -9.23
C LEU A 30 6.59 -3.94 -10.33
N VAL A 31 7.33 -2.86 -10.57
CA VAL A 31 8.46 -2.87 -11.51
C VAL A 31 9.57 -3.76 -10.98
N GLU A 32 9.98 -3.61 -9.71
CA GLU A 32 10.97 -4.49 -9.07
C GLU A 32 10.58 -5.96 -9.22
N VAL A 33 9.35 -6.33 -8.88
CA VAL A 33 8.87 -7.72 -8.96
C VAL A 33 8.91 -8.29 -10.38
N ARG A 34 8.79 -7.43 -11.40
CA ARG A 34 8.76 -7.83 -12.81
C ARG A 34 10.15 -7.89 -13.43
N ASP A 35 11.05 -6.98 -13.06
CA ASP A 35 12.38 -6.85 -13.64
C ASP A 35 13.46 -7.63 -12.86
N ASP A 36 13.28 -7.79 -11.54
CA ASP A 36 14.21 -8.49 -10.66
C ASP A 36 13.72 -9.91 -10.29
N PRO A 37 14.66 -10.85 -10.05
CA PRO A 37 14.31 -12.17 -9.56
C PRO A 37 13.76 -12.08 -8.14
N VAL A 38 12.64 -12.75 -7.87
CA VAL A 38 11.96 -12.78 -6.55
C VAL A 38 12.87 -13.08 -5.34
N LYS A 39 13.98 -13.77 -5.58
CA LYS A 39 14.96 -14.16 -4.55
C LYS A 39 15.88 -13.03 -4.11
N ASP A 40 15.87 -11.91 -4.81
CA ASP A 40 16.62 -10.70 -4.44
C ASP A 40 15.65 -9.53 -4.18
N SER A 41 14.33 -9.77 -4.26
CA SER A 41 13.28 -8.78 -4.06
C SER A 41 12.78 -8.73 -2.62
N ARG A 42 12.08 -7.65 -2.27
CA ARG A 42 11.43 -7.46 -0.96
C ARG A 42 10.38 -8.52 -0.62
N LEU A 43 9.93 -9.29 -1.61
CA LEU A 43 8.94 -10.36 -1.49
C LEU A 43 9.53 -11.78 -1.36
N GLU A 44 10.85 -11.92 -1.20
CA GLU A 44 11.50 -13.23 -1.02
C GLU A 44 10.82 -14.04 0.10
N GLU A 45 10.54 -13.41 1.24
CA GLU A 45 9.92 -14.08 2.38
C GLU A 45 8.49 -14.56 2.04
N LEU A 46 7.70 -13.73 1.37
CA LEU A 46 6.36 -14.12 0.89
C LEU A 46 6.44 -15.31 -0.06
N PHE A 47 7.42 -15.32 -0.97
CA PHE A 47 7.65 -16.42 -1.89
C PHE A 47 8.02 -17.72 -1.16
N ASP A 48 8.92 -17.68 -0.18
CA ASP A 48 9.25 -18.87 0.61
C ASP A 48 8.02 -19.39 1.36
N GLN A 49 7.23 -18.50 1.97
CA GLN A 49 6.01 -18.92 2.66
C GLN A 49 5.00 -19.56 1.71
N VAL A 50 4.76 -18.97 0.53
CA VAL A 50 3.82 -19.50 -0.46
C VAL A 50 4.27 -20.84 -1.02
N THR A 51 5.58 -21.05 -1.21
CA THR A 51 6.13 -22.26 -1.85
C THR A 51 6.45 -23.39 -0.88
N THR A 52 6.82 -23.06 0.35
CA THR A 52 7.30 -24.01 1.37
C THR A 52 6.20 -24.38 2.38
N ALA A 53 5.21 -23.51 2.64
CA ALA A 53 4.17 -23.80 3.61
C ALA A 53 3.32 -25.02 3.22
N ASN A 54 2.78 -25.70 4.24
CA ASN A 54 1.94 -26.87 4.04
C ASN A 54 0.52 -26.43 3.65
N PRO A 55 0.05 -26.69 2.41
CA PRO A 55 -1.27 -26.26 1.96
C PRO A 55 -2.43 -26.93 2.73
N ASN A 56 -2.17 -28.02 3.46
CA ASN A 56 -3.18 -28.67 4.30
C ASN A 56 -3.40 -27.96 5.64
N LEU A 57 -2.49 -27.04 6.02
CA LEU A 57 -2.54 -26.29 7.27
C LEU A 57 -2.82 -24.81 7.02
N TRP A 58 -2.27 -24.26 5.95
CA TRP A 58 -2.35 -22.86 5.59
C TRP A 58 -2.73 -22.77 4.12
N ASN A 59 -3.78 -22.01 3.79
CA ASN A 59 -4.24 -21.87 2.41
C ASN A 59 -3.73 -20.59 1.76
N THR A 60 -3.46 -19.55 2.55
CA THR A 60 -3.05 -18.23 2.04
C THR A 60 -1.89 -17.66 2.85
N ALA A 61 -1.06 -16.87 2.19
CA ALA A 61 -0.03 -16.03 2.78
C ALA A 61 -0.25 -14.59 2.33
N THR A 62 -0.13 -13.65 3.27
CA THR A 62 -0.31 -12.22 3.04
C THR A 62 0.96 -11.50 3.47
N ALA A 63 1.51 -10.68 2.58
CA ALA A 63 2.54 -9.70 2.92
C ALA A 63 1.87 -8.37 3.25
N PHE A 64 2.29 -7.76 4.35
CA PHE A 64 1.87 -6.42 4.76
C PHE A 64 2.88 -5.41 4.26
N ILE A 65 2.39 -4.43 3.53
CA ILE A 65 3.19 -3.38 2.91
C ILE A 65 2.89 -2.07 3.63
N VAL A 66 3.97 -1.39 4.03
CA VAL A 66 3.95 -0.03 4.57
C VAL A 66 4.68 0.87 3.60
N VAL A 67 4.13 2.06 3.36
CA VAL A 67 4.69 3.02 2.42
C VAL A 67 5.41 4.12 3.19
N GLU A 68 6.74 4.12 3.07
CA GLU A 68 7.61 5.07 3.76
C GLU A 68 8.01 6.22 2.82
N GLY A 69 7.99 7.46 3.31
CA GLY A 69 8.29 8.67 2.53
C GLY A 69 7.02 9.47 2.19
N ALA A 70 6.81 10.73 2.59
CA ALA A 70 7.56 11.62 3.45
C ALA A 70 6.85 11.73 4.81
N GLU A 71 7.64 11.79 5.86
CA GLU A 71 7.26 12.29 7.18
C GLU A 71 6.11 13.30 7.16
N ASP A 72 5.02 13.01 7.89
CA ASP A 72 4.10 14.02 8.42
C ASP A 72 4.89 14.89 9.41
N GLY A 73 5.77 15.75 8.89
CA GLY A 73 6.71 16.53 9.67
C GLY A 73 6.02 17.62 10.47
N ASP A 74 5.58 17.31 11.71
CA ASP A 74 5.94 18.19 12.83
C ASP A 74 7.41 17.97 13.13
N SER A 75 8.29 18.44 12.23
CA SER A 75 9.72 18.49 12.48
C SER A 75 10.17 19.94 12.42
N ARG A 76 10.14 20.60 13.59
CA ARG A 76 11.03 21.74 13.82
C ARG A 76 12.46 21.22 13.83
N THR A 77 13.05 21.02 12.66
CA THR A 77 14.50 20.88 12.54
C THR A 77 15.09 22.20 12.02
N THR A 78 15.75 22.91 12.92
CA THR A 78 16.65 24.01 12.60
C THR A 78 18.02 23.39 12.35
N GLY A 79 18.39 23.19 11.09
CA GLY A 79 19.65 22.58 10.69
C GLY A 79 20.11 23.15 9.36
N ASP A 80 21.03 24.10 9.44
CA ASP A 80 21.70 24.80 8.35
C ASP A 80 22.76 23.86 7.73
N ASP A 81 22.37 22.95 6.85
CA ASP A 81 23.29 22.23 5.96
C ASP A 81 22.51 21.78 4.71
N ALA A 82 22.67 22.55 3.63
CA ALA A 82 22.07 22.28 2.33
C ALA A 82 23.04 21.43 1.51
N ASP A 83 22.83 20.12 1.45
CA ASP A 83 23.25 19.25 0.36
C ASP A 83 22.57 17.88 0.51
N GLU A 84 22.25 17.27 -0.65
CA GLU A 84 21.74 15.89 -0.85
C GLU A 84 20.20 15.67 -0.90
N ASP A 85 19.64 15.83 -2.12
CA ASP A 85 18.49 15.12 -2.71
C ASP A 85 17.35 14.66 -1.77
N ASP A 86 16.60 15.61 -1.20
CA ASP A 86 15.33 15.35 -0.51
C ASP A 86 14.18 15.11 -1.52
N SER A 87 14.35 14.13 -2.40
CA SER A 87 13.26 13.52 -3.16
C SER A 87 13.07 12.11 -2.64
N THR A 88 12.72 11.98 -1.36
CA THR A 88 12.33 10.69 -0.78
C THR A 88 11.02 10.26 -1.45
N GLN A 89 11.13 9.59 -2.60
CA GLN A 89 9.99 8.97 -3.25
C GLN A 89 9.40 7.95 -2.27
N PRO A 90 8.07 7.81 -2.25
CA PRO A 90 7.43 6.83 -1.39
C PRO A 90 7.92 5.43 -1.78
N THR A 91 8.45 4.68 -0.83
CA THR A 91 8.97 3.32 -1.02
C THR A 91 8.08 2.33 -0.30
N ALA A 92 7.72 1.24 -0.98
CA ALA A 92 6.98 0.14 -0.39
C ALA A 92 7.93 -0.81 0.35
N THR A 93 7.72 -0.98 1.65
CA THR A 93 8.47 -1.89 2.51
C THR A 93 7.56 -3.00 3.01
N VAL A 94 7.98 -4.26 2.87
CA VAL A 94 7.28 -5.40 3.47
C VAL A 94 7.67 -5.51 4.93
N THR A 95 6.74 -5.29 5.84
CA THR A 95 7.01 -5.26 7.29
C THR A 95 6.82 -6.61 7.95
N ASP A 96 5.84 -7.39 7.51
CA ASP A 96 5.56 -8.73 8.02
C ASP A 96 4.88 -9.60 6.95
N VAL A 97 4.99 -10.92 7.11
CA VAL A 97 4.29 -11.89 6.27
C VAL A 97 3.57 -12.91 7.14
N SER A 98 2.23 -12.92 7.05
CA SER A 98 1.36 -13.78 7.84
C SER A 98 0.68 -14.85 7.00
N LYS A 99 0.43 -16.01 7.60
CA LYS A 99 -0.28 -17.13 6.99
C LYS A 99 -1.67 -17.28 7.60
N LEU A 100 -2.64 -17.58 6.76
CA LEU A 100 -3.99 -17.87 7.17
C LEU A 100 -4.41 -19.28 6.78
N ALA A 101 -5.11 -19.93 7.70
CA ALA A 101 -5.72 -21.23 7.45
C ALA A 101 -6.83 -21.10 6.39
N GLN A 102 -7.56 -19.98 6.37
CA GLN A 102 -8.54 -19.66 5.34
C GLN A 102 -8.86 -18.16 5.35
N GLY A 103 -9.12 -17.59 4.17
CA GLY A 103 -9.57 -16.21 4.02
C GLY A 103 -8.44 -15.23 3.70
N LYS A 104 -8.79 -13.95 3.74
CA LYS A 104 -7.88 -12.81 3.56
C LYS A 104 -7.92 -11.95 4.83
N TRP A 105 -6.80 -11.32 5.18
CA TRP A 105 -6.81 -10.29 6.22
C TRP A 105 -7.65 -9.10 5.75
N ALA A 106 -8.45 -8.54 6.66
CA ALA A 106 -9.15 -7.29 6.39
C ALA A 106 -8.23 -6.12 6.76
N PRO A 107 -8.02 -5.13 5.86
CA PRO A 107 -7.08 -4.02 6.09
C PRO A 107 -7.42 -3.21 7.33
N GLU A 108 -8.71 -3.09 7.65
CA GLU A 108 -9.21 -2.38 8.84
C GLU A 108 -8.87 -3.06 10.19
N ILE A 109 -8.46 -4.33 10.18
CA ILE A 109 -8.11 -5.11 11.39
C ILE A 109 -6.59 -5.13 11.60
N VAL A 110 -5.82 -4.87 10.55
CA VAL A 110 -4.36 -4.88 10.59
C VAL A 110 -3.89 -3.45 10.79
N ASP A 111 -3.48 -3.16 12.03
CA ASP A 111 -2.96 -1.85 12.41
C ASP A 111 -1.65 -1.58 11.65
N ASP A 112 -1.48 -0.35 11.17
CA ASP A 112 -0.22 0.16 10.59
C ASP A 112 0.21 -0.40 9.22
N CYS A 113 -0.68 -1.03 8.42
CA CYS A 113 -0.37 -1.38 7.02
C CYS A 113 -1.12 -0.49 6.00
N ASP A 114 -0.41 -0.04 4.96
CA ASP A 114 -0.99 0.76 3.88
C ASP A 114 -1.59 -0.11 2.77
N ALA A 115 -0.97 -1.26 2.47
CA ALA A 115 -1.43 -2.18 1.43
C ALA A 115 -1.12 -3.64 1.81
N MET A 116 -1.81 -4.59 1.15
CA MET A 116 -1.61 -6.02 1.39
C MET A 116 -1.57 -6.81 0.10
N VAL A 117 -0.61 -7.72 -0.01
CA VAL A 117 -0.53 -8.66 -1.12
C VAL A 117 -0.84 -10.06 -0.60
N THR A 118 -1.97 -10.62 -1.03
CA THR A 118 -2.41 -11.95 -0.59
C THR A 118 -2.28 -12.98 -1.72
N LEU A 119 -1.57 -14.07 -1.46
CA LEU A 119 -1.42 -15.19 -2.38
C LEU A 119 -1.89 -16.50 -1.77
N GLU A 120 -2.34 -17.41 -2.64
CA GLU A 120 -2.64 -18.78 -2.26
C GLU A 120 -1.35 -19.60 -2.16
N ILE A 121 -1.24 -20.39 -1.09
CA ILE A 121 -0.09 -21.26 -0.83
C ILE A 121 -0.10 -22.40 -1.85
N GLN A 122 0.95 -22.45 -2.67
CA GLN A 122 1.08 -23.38 -3.78
C GLN A 122 2.44 -24.04 -3.74
N ARG A 123 2.44 -25.34 -3.40
CA ARG A 123 3.67 -26.11 -3.29
C ARG A 123 4.33 -26.27 -4.65
N GLY A 124 5.55 -25.75 -4.78
CA GLY A 124 6.31 -25.80 -6.03
C GLY A 124 5.88 -24.77 -7.08
N LEU A 125 5.25 -23.67 -6.67
CA LEU A 125 4.99 -22.52 -7.53
C LEU A 125 6.31 -22.02 -8.15
N MET A 126 6.32 -21.82 -9.47
CA MET A 126 7.51 -21.27 -10.13
C MET A 126 7.66 -19.78 -9.80
N PRO A 127 8.90 -19.26 -9.77
CA PRO A 127 9.14 -17.83 -9.58
C PRO A 127 8.36 -16.95 -10.57
N ASP A 128 8.33 -17.32 -11.85
CA ASP A 128 7.57 -16.59 -12.88
C ASP A 128 6.07 -16.56 -12.59
N ASP A 129 5.48 -17.68 -12.17
CA ASP A 129 4.07 -17.75 -11.79
C ASP A 129 3.78 -16.93 -10.53
N PHE A 130 4.70 -16.89 -9.56
CA PHE A 130 4.60 -16.04 -8.38
C PHE A 130 4.62 -14.56 -8.76
N THR A 131 5.62 -14.14 -9.55
CA THR A 131 5.73 -12.77 -10.07
C THR A 131 4.46 -12.34 -10.81
N TYR A 132 3.88 -13.23 -11.62
CA TYR A 132 2.62 -12.97 -12.30
C TYR A 132 1.44 -12.78 -11.32
N GLN A 133 1.32 -13.65 -10.31
CA GLN A 133 0.24 -13.56 -9.33
C GLN A 133 0.36 -12.32 -8.44
N VAL A 134 1.55 -12.05 -7.93
CA VAL A 134 1.86 -10.84 -7.16
C VAL A 134 1.60 -9.62 -8.00
N GLY A 135 2.12 -9.59 -9.24
CA GLY A 135 1.98 -8.43 -10.11
C GLY A 135 0.52 -8.10 -10.42
N ARG A 136 -0.32 -9.13 -10.56
CA ARG A 136 -1.77 -8.95 -10.69
C ARG A 136 -2.40 -8.40 -9.41
N GLU A 137 -2.11 -8.96 -8.24
CA GLU A 137 -2.69 -8.48 -6.97
C GLU A 137 -2.25 -7.04 -6.67
N LEU A 138 -0.97 -6.70 -6.91
CA LEU A 138 -0.47 -5.33 -6.81
C LEU A 138 -1.19 -4.37 -7.77
N GLN A 139 -1.42 -4.80 -9.01
CA GLN A 139 -2.16 -4.02 -10.00
C GLN A 139 -3.61 -3.76 -9.55
N ASP A 140 -4.29 -4.79 -9.04
CA ASP A 140 -5.66 -4.67 -8.51
C ASP A 140 -5.71 -3.68 -7.34
N GLU A 141 -4.76 -3.72 -6.40
CA GLU A 141 -4.66 -2.77 -5.29
C GLU A 141 -4.35 -1.34 -5.78
N ILE A 142 -3.42 -1.18 -6.73
CA ILE A 142 -3.10 0.12 -7.34
C ILE A 142 -4.34 0.75 -7.95
N ASP A 143 -5.13 -0.03 -8.70
CA ASP A 143 -6.34 0.46 -9.35
C ASP A 143 -7.44 0.84 -8.33
N ASP A 144 -7.60 0.08 -7.23
CA ASP A 144 -8.49 0.44 -6.12
C ASP A 144 -8.05 1.74 -5.43
N PHE A 145 -6.76 1.90 -5.10
CA PHE A 145 -6.26 3.13 -4.48
C PHE A 145 -6.41 4.35 -5.39
N ARG A 146 -6.21 4.19 -6.70
CA ARG A 146 -6.47 5.25 -7.68
C ARG A 146 -7.93 5.67 -7.69
N GLU A 147 -8.85 4.70 -7.66
CA GLU A 147 -10.28 4.98 -7.56
C GLU A 147 -10.62 5.74 -6.27
N ARG A 148 -10.08 5.29 -5.13
CA ARG A 148 -10.27 5.96 -3.83
C ARG A 148 -9.72 7.37 -3.84
N ALA A 149 -8.53 7.59 -4.38
CA ALA A 149 -7.93 8.92 -4.53
C ALA A 149 -8.78 9.84 -5.40
N ALA A 150 -9.31 9.34 -6.52
CA ALA A 150 -10.20 10.09 -7.40
C ALA A 150 -11.50 10.45 -6.69
N LYS A 151 -12.08 9.50 -5.96
CA LYS A 151 -13.31 9.69 -5.18
C LYS A 151 -13.12 10.77 -4.11
N LYS A 152 -12.03 10.73 -3.34
CA LYS A 152 -11.72 11.74 -2.32
C LYS A 152 -11.56 13.14 -2.91
N ARG A 153 -10.91 13.28 -4.07
CA ARG A 153 -10.82 14.55 -4.79
C ARG A 153 -12.19 15.06 -5.27
N GLN A 154 -13.04 14.15 -5.74
CA GLN A 154 -14.40 14.49 -6.14
C GLN A 154 -15.22 14.98 -4.94
N GLU A 155 -15.20 14.22 -3.83
CA GLU A 155 -15.90 14.59 -2.59
C GLU A 155 -15.44 15.96 -2.08
N ALA A 156 -14.13 16.27 -2.15
CA ALA A 156 -13.60 17.57 -1.79
C ALA A 156 -14.18 18.70 -2.66
N ALA A 157 -14.24 18.50 -3.98
CA ALA A 157 -14.78 19.48 -4.91
C ALA A 157 -16.29 19.69 -4.73
N GLU A 158 -17.04 18.62 -4.44
CA GLU A 158 -18.48 18.70 -4.17
C GLU A 158 -18.78 19.50 -2.89
N LEU A 159 -17.96 19.34 -1.85
CA LEU A 159 -18.09 20.10 -0.62
C LEU A 159 -17.81 21.59 -0.83
N GLU A 160 -16.78 21.94 -1.61
CA GLU A 160 -16.46 23.33 -1.94
C GLU A 160 -17.57 24.03 -2.75
N ASP A 161 -18.25 23.31 -3.65
CA ASP A 161 -19.38 23.86 -4.41
C ASP A 161 -20.62 24.07 -3.52
N SER A 162 -20.83 23.18 -2.53
CA SER A 162 -21.95 23.25 -1.60
C SER A 162 -21.80 24.35 -0.53
N ASP A 163 -20.59 24.61 -0.03
CA ASP A 163 -20.31 25.65 0.98
C ASP A 163 -20.41 27.08 0.38
N GLY A 164 -20.29 27.20 -0.94
CA GLY A 164 -20.43 28.46 -1.69
C GLY A 164 -21.87 28.90 -1.99
N GLN A 165 -22.90 28.12 -1.61
CA GLN A 165 -24.31 28.39 -1.95
C GLN A 165 -25.16 29.03 -0.84
N ASP A 166 -24.59 29.31 0.33
CA ASP A 166 -25.23 30.08 1.42
C ASP A 166 -24.56 31.47 1.58
N GLY A 167 -24.77 32.35 0.59
CA GLY A 167 -24.23 33.72 0.54
C GLY A 167 -25.18 34.74 -0.05
#